data_AF-A0A2R6DSI7-F1
#
_entry.id   AF-A0A2R6DSI7-F1
#
_cell.length_a   1.000
_cell.length_b   1.000
_cell.length_c   1.000
_cell.angle_alpha   90.00
_cell.angle_beta   90.00
_cell.angle_gamma   90.00
#
_symmetry.space_group_name_H-M   'P 1'
#
loop_
_entity.id
_entity.type
_entity.pdbx_description
1 polymer ?
#
loop_
_entity_poly.entity_id
_entity_poly.type
_entity_poly.pdbx_seq_one_letter_code
_entity_poly.pdbx_strand_id
1 'polypeptide(L)'
;MTEPDDSGRSPRRWAVSVLQWLLALGAFWYVIRGVDWGATAAALGDLSSLVVAAVLAVTALEFCARFAMWYVLVNGLVDASLATTARVDLVIKFVNHVVPSKAAGHSVAPLVLRHYTGVEWSDAVGLAGVNTGLYAALYGATALSSVAYFGPLTGRLSGGWLLVLVFSTGIYVAAGALVLLTGRRMDVAGRLVARLEGTLRQVPRIGDRLAG
;
A
#
# COMPACT_ATOMS: atom_id res chain seq x y z
N MET A 1 37.67 25.16 21.20
CA MET A 1 36.57 25.98 20.65
C MET A 1 35.45 25.02 20.32
N THR A 2 34.42 25.00 21.15
CA THR A 2 33.24 24.14 21.02
C THR A 2 32.28 24.76 20.01
N GLU A 3 32.02 24.07 18.90
CA GLU A 3 30.90 24.41 18.01
C GLU A 3 29.57 24.19 18.76
N PRO A 4 28.61 25.12 18.67
CA PRO A 4 27.29 24.92 19.25
C PRO A 4 26.48 23.97 18.35
N ASP A 5 26.01 22.87 18.96
CA ASP A 5 25.07 21.91 18.41
C ASP A 5 23.71 22.58 18.19
N ASP A 6 23.46 23.06 16.96
CA ASP A 6 22.20 23.70 16.57
C ASP A 6 21.17 22.67 16.10
N SER A 7 20.86 21.70 16.98
CA SER A 7 19.79 20.72 16.82
C SER A 7 18.39 21.31 17.10
N GLY A 8 18.18 22.57 16.68
CA GLY A 8 16.96 23.33 16.88
C GLY A 8 15.79 22.83 16.05
N ARG A 9 14.95 21.93 16.61
CA ARG A 9 13.61 21.68 16.07
C ARG A 9 12.86 23.00 15.98
N SER A 10 12.49 23.44 14.78
CA SER A 10 11.73 24.68 14.63
C SER A 10 10.44 24.61 15.47
N PRO A 11 10.16 25.60 16.34
CA PRO A 11 9.03 25.55 17.27
C PRO A 11 7.69 25.40 16.55
N ARG A 12 7.60 25.92 15.31
CA ARG A 12 6.48 25.70 14.40
C ARG A 12 6.30 24.23 14.02
N ARG A 13 7.37 23.51 13.68
CA ARG A 13 7.29 22.09 13.33
C ARG A 13 6.87 21.25 14.53
N TRP A 14 7.40 21.58 15.71
CA TRP A 14 6.98 20.93 16.96
C TRP A 14 5.49 21.19 17.26
N ALA A 15 5.03 22.44 17.20
CA ALA A 15 3.63 22.79 17.42
C ALA A 15 2.68 22.07 16.46
N VAL A 16 3.03 21.99 15.16
CA VAL A 16 2.26 21.23 14.16
C VAL A 16 2.23 19.74 14.50
N SER A 17 3.37 19.15 14.87
CA SER A 17 3.41 17.74 15.28
C SER A 17 2.57 17.46 16.52
N VAL A 18 2.62 18.33 17.53
CA VAL A 18 1.80 18.21 18.74
C VAL A 18 0.32 18.27 18.39
N LEU A 19 -0.09 19.24 17.55
CA LEU A 19 -1.48 19.35 17.11
C LEU A 19 -1.94 18.11 16.33
N GLN A 20 -1.11 17.57 15.44
CA GLN A 20 -1.40 16.33 14.71
C GLN A 20 -1.60 15.16 15.67
N TRP A 21 -0.76 15.02 16.70
CA TRP A 21 -0.90 13.99 17.72
C TRP A 21 -2.18 14.16 18.54
N LEU A 22 -2.51 15.38 18.96
CA LEU A 22 -3.74 15.65 19.71
C LEU A 22 -4.98 15.32 18.87
N LEU A 23 -4.99 15.69 17.59
CA LEU A 23 -6.07 15.34 16.67
C LEU A 23 -6.16 13.83 16.45
N ALA A 24 -5.04 13.15 16.23
CA ALA A 24 -5.00 11.71 16.04
C ALA A 24 -5.48 10.94 17.28
N LEU A 25 -4.98 11.31 18.47
CA LEU A 25 -5.40 10.71 19.75
C LEU A 25 -6.85 11.04 20.08
N GLY A 26 -7.30 12.27 19.82
CA GLY A 26 -8.69 12.68 20.00
C GLY A 26 -9.65 11.91 19.09
N ALA A 27 -9.29 11.75 17.81
CA ALA A 27 -10.05 10.94 16.88
C ALA A 27 -10.07 9.46 17.28
N PHE A 28 -8.92 8.90 17.68
CA PHE A 28 -8.81 7.54 18.17
C PHE A 28 -9.69 7.32 19.41
N TRP A 29 -9.59 8.20 20.41
CA TRP A 29 -10.41 8.16 21.61
C TRP A 29 -11.90 8.25 21.30
N TYR A 30 -12.28 9.16 20.39
CA TYR A 30 -13.66 9.35 19.96
C TYR A 30 -14.25 8.08 19.34
N VAL A 31 -13.47 7.35 18.55
CA VAL A 31 -13.88 6.07 17.97
C VAL A 31 -13.94 4.99 19.06
N ILE A 32 -12.88 4.83 19.86
CA ILE A 32 -12.75 3.75 20.84
C ILE A 32 -13.86 3.79 21.90
N ARG A 33 -14.24 4.98 22.36
CA ARG A 33 -15.29 5.14 23.38
C ARG A 33 -16.69 4.77 22.85
N GLY A 34 -16.87 4.79 21.54
CA GLY A 34 -18.13 4.40 20.88
C GLY A 34 -18.26 2.90 20.64
N VAL A 35 -17.21 2.12 20.92
CA VAL A 35 -17.21 0.67 20.76
C VAL A 35 -17.76 0.00 22.02
N ASP A 36 -18.84 -0.77 21.87
CA ASP A 36 -19.26 -1.71 22.89
C ASP A 36 -18.35 -2.94 22.84
N TRP A 37 -17.36 -2.96 23.73
CA TRP A 37 -16.39 -4.04 23.83
C TRP A 37 -17.00 -5.37 24.24
N GLY A 38 -18.09 -5.36 25.02
CA GLY A 38 -18.80 -6.56 25.43
C GLY A 38 -19.51 -7.21 24.24
N ALA A 39 -20.27 -6.41 23.50
CA ALA A 39 -20.93 -6.86 22.27
C ALA A 39 -19.91 -7.30 21.21
N THR A 40 -18.79 -6.59 21.08
CA THR A 40 -17.71 -6.95 20.14
C THR A 40 -17.07 -8.28 20.51
N ALA A 41 -16.75 -8.50 21.80
CA ALA A 41 -16.19 -9.76 22.26
C ALA A 41 -17.16 -10.93 22.09
N ALA A 42 -18.45 -10.73 22.38
CA ALA A 42 -19.49 -11.73 22.15
C ALA A 42 -19.60 -12.08 20.65
N ALA A 43 -19.64 -11.07 19.78
CA ALA A 43 -19.70 -11.28 18.33
C ALA A 43 -18.47 -12.03 17.79
N LEU A 44 -17.28 -11.78 18.35
CA LEU A 44 -16.07 -12.53 18.01
C LEU A 44 -16.12 -13.98 18.52
N GLY A 45 -16.69 -14.21 19.70
CA GLY A 45 -16.93 -15.55 20.27
C GLY A 45 -17.94 -16.37 19.46
N ASP A 46 -18.91 -15.70 18.85
CA ASP A 46 -19.96 -16.32 18.04
C ASP A 46 -19.55 -16.54 16.56
N LEU A 47 -18.32 -16.20 16.19
CA LEU A 47 -17.83 -16.45 14.83
C LEU A 47 -17.83 -17.95 14.53
N SER A 48 -18.50 -18.32 13.44
CA SER A 48 -18.51 -19.71 13.01
C SER A 48 -17.11 -20.19 12.63
N SER A 49 -16.80 -21.44 12.96
CA SER A 49 -15.53 -22.09 12.59
C SER A 49 -15.29 -22.07 11.08
N LEU A 50 -16.37 -22.12 10.29
CA LEU A 50 -16.31 -22.01 8.83
C LEU A 50 -15.81 -20.63 8.38
N VAL A 51 -16.29 -19.54 9.00
CA VAL A 51 -15.82 -18.18 8.66
C VAL A 51 -14.35 -18.02 9.03
N VAL A 52 -13.95 -18.50 10.22
CA VAL A 52 -12.54 -18.48 10.64
C VAL A 52 -11.66 -19.27 9.66
N ALA A 53 -12.08 -20.49 9.29
CA ALA A 53 -11.37 -21.32 8.32
C ALA A 53 -11.29 -20.66 6.94
N ALA A 54 -12.37 -20.01 6.48
CA ALA A 54 -12.38 -19.29 5.20
C ALA A 54 -11.40 -18.10 5.22
N VAL A 55 -11.38 -17.31 6.29
CA VAL A 55 -10.42 -16.20 6.46
C VAL A 55 -8.99 -16.74 6.44
N LEU A 56 -8.69 -17.78 7.23
CA LEU A 56 -7.37 -18.40 7.25
C LEU A 56 -6.95 -18.95 5.88
N ALA A 57 -7.87 -19.59 5.16
CA ALA A 57 -7.61 -20.12 3.82
C ALA A 57 -7.31 -19.00 2.81
N VAL A 58 -8.11 -17.93 2.81
CA VAL A 58 -7.88 -16.77 1.94
C VAL A 58 -6.55 -16.09 2.27
N THR A 59 -6.22 -15.93 3.55
CA THR A 59 -4.93 -15.40 3.98
C THR A 59 -3.77 -16.28 3.54
N ALA A 60 -3.87 -17.60 3.69
CA ALA A 60 -2.86 -18.53 3.22
C ALA A 60 -2.66 -18.46 1.70
N LEU A 61 -3.76 -18.41 0.93
CA LEU A 61 -3.72 -18.23 -0.52
C LEU A 61 -3.06 -16.90 -0.92
N GLU A 62 -3.34 -15.81 -0.20
CA GLU A 62 -2.68 -14.52 -0.40
C GLU A 62 -1.16 -14.65 -0.22
N PHE A 63 -0.71 -15.25 0.87
CA PHE A 63 0.72 -15.47 1.11
C PHE A 63 1.35 -16.35 0.03
N CYS A 64 0.71 -17.45 -0.36
CA CYS A 64 1.20 -18.30 -1.44
C CYS A 64 1.33 -17.56 -2.77
N ALA A 65 0.32 -16.75 -3.14
CA ALA A 65 0.37 -15.93 -4.35
C ALA A 65 1.51 -14.91 -4.31
N ARG A 66 1.76 -14.29 -3.15
CA ARG A 66 2.88 -13.35 -2.96
C ARG A 66 4.23 -14.03 -3.04
N PHE A 67 4.41 -15.19 -2.39
CA PHE A 67 5.65 -15.95 -2.47
C PHE A 67 5.92 -16.43 -3.90
N ALA A 68 4.89 -16.90 -4.61
CA ALA A 68 5.00 -17.28 -6.01
C ALA A 68 5.38 -16.09 -6.90
N MET A 69 4.81 -14.91 -6.66
CA MET A 69 5.14 -13.68 -7.39
C MET A 69 6.62 -13.33 -7.24
N TRP A 70 7.13 -13.28 -6.01
CA TRP A 70 8.55 -13.05 -5.77
C TRP A 70 9.43 -14.15 -6.37
N TYR A 71 9.02 -15.41 -6.24
CA TYR A 71 9.76 -16.54 -6.78
C TYR A 71 9.92 -16.44 -8.30
N VAL A 72 8.83 -16.21 -9.03
CA VAL A 72 8.84 -16.08 -10.49
C VAL A 72 9.64 -14.86 -10.94
N LEU A 73 9.46 -13.71 -10.27
CA LEU A 73 10.17 -12.49 -10.64
C LEU A 73 11.69 -12.60 -10.42
N VAL A 74 12.11 -13.12 -9.26
CA VAL A 74 13.53 -13.28 -8.95
C VAL A 74 14.19 -14.34 -9.84
N ASN A 75 13.54 -15.50 -10.04
CA ASN A 75 14.05 -16.55 -10.93
C ASN A 75 14.05 -16.17 -12.41
N GLY A 76 13.40 -15.05 -12.78
CA GLY A 76 13.56 -14.46 -14.10
C GLY A 76 14.92 -13.80 -14.33
N LEU A 77 15.70 -13.55 -13.27
CA LEU A 77 17.02 -12.91 -13.32
C LEU A 77 18.14 -13.75 -12.70
N VAL A 78 17.86 -14.43 -11.58
CA VAL A 78 18.84 -15.23 -10.82
C VAL A 78 18.19 -16.48 -10.24
N ASP A 79 18.87 -17.61 -10.30
CA ASP A 79 18.40 -18.85 -9.68
C ASP A 79 18.31 -18.68 -8.16
N ALA A 80 17.09 -18.61 -7.64
CA ALA A 80 16.81 -18.38 -6.23
C ALA A 80 15.83 -19.41 -5.70
N SER A 81 16.17 -20.04 -4.58
CA SER A 81 15.27 -20.99 -3.92
C SER A 81 13.97 -20.31 -3.45
N LEU A 82 12.88 -21.07 -3.37
CA LEU A 82 11.61 -20.61 -2.80
C LEU A 82 11.78 -20.12 -1.35
N ALA A 83 12.67 -20.76 -0.59
CA ALA A 83 12.96 -20.35 0.79
C ALA A 83 13.63 -18.96 0.85
N THR A 84 14.47 -18.64 -0.13
CA THR A 84 15.11 -17.30 -0.25
C THR A 84 14.06 -16.24 -0.57
N THR A 85 13.19 -16.50 -1.56
CA THR A 85 12.18 -15.53 -1.99
C THR A 85 11.09 -15.32 -0.93
N ALA A 86 10.72 -16.37 -0.19
CA ALA A 86 9.82 -16.26 0.96
C ALA A 86 10.45 -15.42 2.09
N ARG A 87 11.75 -15.58 2.39
CA ARG A 87 12.44 -14.72 3.36
C ARG A 87 12.44 -13.26 2.93
N VAL A 88 12.69 -12.99 1.65
CA VAL A 88 12.63 -11.62 1.09
C VAL A 88 11.24 -11.00 1.35
N ASP A 89 10.14 -11.68 1.00
CA ASP A 89 8.79 -11.15 1.24
C ASP A 89 8.51 -10.90 2.72
N LEU A 90 8.84 -11.88 3.59
CA LEU A 90 8.59 -11.79 5.02
C LEU A 90 9.39 -10.65 5.67
N VAL A 91 10.66 -10.47 5.30
CA VAL A 91 11.51 -9.38 5.83
C VAL A 91 10.98 -8.02 5.37
N ILE A 92 10.63 -7.88 4.09
CA ILE A 92 10.03 -6.64 3.56
C ILE A 92 8.74 -6.34 4.31
N LYS A 93 7.87 -7.34 4.49
CA LYS A 93 6.59 -7.18 5.20
C LYS A 93 6.81 -6.80 6.66
N PHE A 94 7.74 -7.45 7.35
CA PHE A 94 8.11 -7.13 8.73
C PHE A 94 8.57 -5.67 8.87
N VAL A 95 9.51 -5.24 8.03
CA VAL A 95 10.02 -3.87 8.04
C VAL A 95 8.91 -2.87 7.74
N ASN A 96 8.03 -3.16 6.78
CA ASN A 96 6.89 -2.31 6.46
C ASN A 96 5.89 -2.17 7.62
N HIS A 97 5.74 -3.20 8.46
CA HIS A 97 4.87 -3.15 9.65
C HIS A 97 5.52 -2.42 10.82
N VAL A 98 6.82 -2.60 11.04
CA VAL A 98 7.55 -2.00 12.18
C VAL A 98 7.92 -0.55 11.92
N VAL A 99 8.31 -0.21 10.69
CA VAL A 99 8.74 1.14 10.31
C VAL A 99 7.90 1.62 9.13
N PRO A 100 6.66 2.08 9.38
CA PRO A 100 5.78 2.64 8.35
C PRO A 100 6.25 4.06 7.96
N SER A 101 7.52 4.23 7.58
CA SER A 101 7.98 5.46 6.97
C SER A 101 7.95 5.29 5.45
N LYS A 102 7.26 6.19 4.75
CA LYS A 102 7.21 6.21 3.27
C LYS A 102 8.61 6.28 2.64
N ALA A 103 9.63 6.71 3.39
CA ALA A 103 11.03 6.76 2.96
C ALA A 103 11.77 5.42 3.13
N ALA A 104 11.52 4.65 4.21
CA ALA A 104 12.12 3.33 4.38
C ALA A 104 11.49 2.28 3.45
N GLY A 105 10.16 2.28 3.29
CA GLY A 105 9.45 1.27 2.49
C GLY A 105 9.85 1.23 1.00
N HIS A 106 10.19 2.38 0.39
CA HIS A 106 10.61 2.45 -1.01
C HIS A 106 12.06 1.97 -1.25
N SER A 107 12.91 1.96 -0.21
CA SER A 107 14.32 1.55 -0.32
C SER A 107 14.61 0.18 0.28
N VAL A 108 13.70 -0.36 1.12
CA VAL A 108 13.89 -1.65 1.79
C VAL A 108 13.76 -2.82 0.83
N ALA A 109 12.76 -2.84 -0.06
CA ALA A 109 12.59 -3.97 -0.97
C ALA A 109 13.80 -4.22 -1.88
N PRO A 110 14.38 -3.21 -2.57
CA PRO A 110 15.61 -3.39 -3.34
C PRO A 110 16.81 -3.81 -2.48
N LEU A 111 16.92 -3.27 -1.26
CA LEU A 111 18.01 -3.60 -0.34
C LEU A 111 17.96 -5.05 0.15
N VAL A 112 16.76 -5.52 0.52
CA VAL A 112 16.53 -6.90 0.97
C VAL A 112 16.77 -7.87 -0.19
N LEU A 113 16.27 -7.56 -1.39
CA LEU A 113 16.55 -8.34 -2.60
C LEU A 113 18.05 -8.49 -2.83
N ARG A 114 18.77 -7.38 -2.94
CA ARG A 114 20.23 -7.38 -3.15
C ARG A 114 20.97 -8.16 -2.06
N HIS A 115 20.56 -8.01 -0.80
CA HIS A 115 21.17 -8.73 0.32
C HIS A 115 21.01 -10.26 0.20
N TYR A 116 19.85 -10.75 -0.23
CA TYR A 116 19.55 -12.18 -0.29
C TYR A 116 19.88 -12.85 -1.63
N THR A 117 19.96 -12.10 -2.73
CA THR A 117 20.12 -12.66 -4.08
C THR A 117 21.36 -12.14 -4.82
N GLY A 118 22.05 -11.12 -4.29
CA GLY A 118 23.26 -10.58 -4.89
C GLY A 118 23.06 -9.79 -6.18
N VAL A 119 21.81 -9.56 -6.61
CA VAL A 119 21.50 -8.81 -7.83
C VAL A 119 21.97 -7.36 -7.77
N GLU A 120 22.27 -6.79 -8.94
CA GLU A 120 22.61 -5.39 -9.06
C GLU A 120 21.49 -4.47 -8.56
N TRP A 121 21.87 -3.29 -8.09
CA TRP A 121 20.91 -2.36 -7.48
C TRP A 121 19.81 -1.93 -8.46
N SER A 122 20.15 -1.70 -9.73
CA SER A 122 19.20 -1.37 -10.78
C SER A 122 18.14 -2.46 -10.97
N ASP A 123 18.57 -3.72 -10.92
CA ASP A 123 17.70 -4.88 -11.11
C ASP A 123 16.83 -5.10 -9.88
N ALA A 124 17.37 -4.90 -8.68
CA ALA A 124 16.62 -4.95 -7.44
C ALA A 124 15.50 -3.90 -7.39
N VAL A 125 15.79 -2.66 -7.84
CA VAL A 125 14.80 -1.58 -7.98
C VAL A 125 13.75 -1.93 -9.02
N GLY A 126 14.17 -2.45 -10.18
CA GLY A 126 13.27 -2.90 -11.24
C GLY A 126 12.32 -4.00 -10.77
N LEU A 127 12.85 -5.05 -10.13
CA LEU A 127 12.07 -6.15 -9.55
C LEU A 127 11.07 -5.67 -8.49
N ALA A 128 11.51 -4.82 -7.56
CA ALA A 128 10.62 -4.27 -6.54
C ALA A 128 9.49 -3.41 -7.16
N GLY A 129 9.81 -2.63 -8.20
CA GLY A 129 8.82 -1.87 -8.98
C GLY A 129 7.82 -2.77 -9.69
N VAL A 130 8.29 -3.78 -10.42
CA VAL A 130 7.43 -4.74 -11.12
C VAL A 130 6.56 -5.51 -10.14
N ASN A 131 7.09 -5.97 -9.02
CA ASN A 131 6.33 -6.64 -7.96
C ASN A 131 5.22 -5.73 -7.39
N THR A 132 5.54 -4.46 -7.12
CA THR A 132 4.56 -3.48 -6.64
C THR A 132 3.47 -3.23 -7.68
N GLY A 133 3.84 -3.07 -8.95
CA GLY A 133 2.90 -2.86 -10.04
C GLY A 133 1.99 -4.06 -10.26
N LEU A 134 2.55 -5.28 -10.23
CA LEU A 134 1.81 -6.53 -10.38
C LEU A 134 0.86 -6.77 -9.21
N TYR A 135 1.32 -6.54 -7.97
CA TYR A 135 0.47 -6.61 -6.78
C TYR A 135 -0.69 -5.61 -6.88
N ALA A 136 -0.42 -4.35 -7.21
CA ALA A 136 -1.45 -3.32 -7.33
C ALA A 136 -2.46 -3.65 -8.44
N ALA A 137 -2.00 -4.17 -9.58
CA ALA A 137 -2.86 -4.58 -10.68
C ALA A 137 -3.75 -5.77 -10.30
N LEU A 138 -3.20 -6.83 -9.69
CA LEU A 138 -3.96 -8.00 -9.27
C LEU A 138 -4.96 -7.63 -8.16
N TYR A 139 -4.50 -6.93 -7.13
CA TYR A 139 -5.33 -6.44 -6.04
C TYR A 139 -6.49 -5.59 -6.57
N GLY A 140 -6.17 -4.60 -7.42
CA GLY A 140 -7.18 -3.71 -7.99
C GLY A 140 -8.16 -4.45 -8.91
N ALA A 141 -7.70 -5.41 -9.72
CA ALA A 141 -8.58 -6.22 -10.56
C ALA A 141 -9.53 -7.11 -9.75
N THR A 142 -9.01 -7.80 -8.73
CA THR A 142 -9.82 -8.60 -7.81
C THR A 142 -10.85 -7.73 -7.08
N ALA A 143 -10.42 -6.59 -6.53
CA ALA A 143 -11.32 -5.68 -5.81
C ALA A 143 -12.38 -5.06 -6.74
N LEU A 144 -12.04 -4.66 -7.97
CA LEU A 144 -13.03 -4.18 -8.95
C LEU A 144 -14.02 -5.28 -9.32
N SER A 145 -13.57 -6.53 -9.45
CA SER A 145 -14.44 -7.67 -9.73
C SER A 145 -15.45 -7.89 -8.59
N SER A 146 -14.99 -7.77 -7.33
CA SER A 146 -15.88 -7.81 -6.17
C SER A 146 -16.85 -6.64 -6.13
N VAL A 147 -16.42 -5.42 -6.44
CA VAL A 147 -17.30 -4.25 -6.51
C VAL A 147 -18.34 -4.41 -7.62
N ALA A 148 -17.97 -4.94 -8.77
CA ALA A 148 -18.90 -5.25 -9.86
C ALA A 148 -19.92 -6.34 -9.44
N TYR A 149 -19.47 -7.36 -8.72
CA TYR A 149 -20.35 -8.42 -8.23
C TYR A 149 -21.35 -7.93 -7.16
N PHE A 150 -20.87 -7.24 -6.13
CA PHE A 150 -21.73 -6.76 -5.05
C PHE A 150 -22.54 -5.51 -5.41
N GLY A 151 -22.08 -4.77 -6.42
CA GLY A 151 -22.73 -3.56 -6.93
C GLY A 151 -23.79 -3.87 -7.97
N PRO A 152 -23.49 -3.71 -9.27
CA PRO A 152 -24.49 -3.83 -10.33
C PRO A 152 -25.10 -5.24 -10.45
N LEU A 153 -24.35 -6.31 -10.12
CA LEU A 153 -24.83 -7.68 -10.35
C LEU A 153 -25.80 -8.19 -9.26
N THR A 154 -25.61 -7.80 -8.00
CA THR A 154 -26.46 -8.25 -6.88
C THR A 154 -27.27 -7.13 -6.23
N GLY A 155 -27.02 -5.87 -6.56
CA GLY A 155 -27.72 -4.71 -6.02
C GLY A 155 -27.50 -4.48 -4.52
N ARG A 156 -26.48 -5.11 -3.92
CA ARG A 156 -26.24 -5.08 -2.46
C ARG A 156 -25.48 -3.85 -1.99
N LEU A 157 -24.86 -3.10 -2.89
CA LEU A 157 -24.16 -1.85 -2.60
C LEU A 157 -25.05 -0.65 -2.98
N SER A 158 -25.23 0.27 -2.03
CA SER A 158 -25.87 1.56 -2.34
C SER A 158 -24.98 2.42 -3.23
N GLY A 159 -25.60 3.22 -4.10
CA GLY A 159 -24.91 3.93 -5.18
C GLY A 159 -23.77 4.85 -4.73
N GLY A 160 -23.90 5.49 -3.57
CA GLY A 160 -22.84 6.34 -3.00
C GLY A 160 -21.57 5.56 -2.63
N TRP A 161 -21.73 4.40 -1.98
CA TRP A 161 -20.60 3.52 -1.63
C TRP A 161 -19.95 2.89 -2.85
N LEU A 162 -20.75 2.55 -3.87
CA LEU A 162 -20.24 2.02 -5.13
C LEU A 162 -19.26 2.99 -5.79
N LEU A 163 -19.62 4.27 -5.86
CA LEU A 163 -18.77 5.32 -6.44
C LEU A 163 -17.44 5.47 -5.70
N VAL A 164 -17.49 5.51 -4.36
CA VAL A 164 -16.29 5.58 -3.50
C VAL A 164 -15.38 4.37 -3.71
N LEU A 165 -15.96 3.17 -3.73
CA LEU A 165 -15.20 1.92 -3.90
C LEU A 165 -14.60 1.82 -5.30
N VAL A 166 -15.34 2.19 -6.35
CA VAL A 166 -14.83 2.21 -7.73
C VAL A 166 -13.67 3.18 -7.86
N PHE A 167 -13.79 4.40 -7.33
CA PHE A 167 -12.70 5.38 -7.38
C PHE A 167 -11.46 4.92 -6.59
N SER A 168 -11.67 4.49 -5.35
CA SER A 168 -10.58 4.01 -4.48
C SER A 168 -9.83 2.85 -5.13
N THR A 169 -10.55 1.88 -5.69
CA THR A 169 -9.96 0.70 -6.30
C THR A 169 -9.36 0.99 -7.68
N GLY A 170 -10.01 1.85 -8.47
CA GLY A 170 -9.55 2.28 -9.78
C GLY A 170 -8.18 2.97 -9.72
N ILE A 171 -7.89 3.71 -8.63
CA ILE A 171 -6.57 4.30 -8.40
C ILE A 171 -5.49 3.22 -8.28
N TYR A 172 -5.75 2.10 -7.59
CA TYR A 172 -4.80 0.99 -7.48
C TYR A 172 -4.52 0.35 -8.85
N VAL A 173 -5.56 0.13 -9.66
CA VAL A 173 -5.41 -0.42 -11.01
C VAL A 173 -4.64 0.54 -11.91
N ALA A 174 -4.95 1.84 -11.86
CA ALA A 174 -4.26 2.86 -12.64
C ALA A 174 -2.78 2.96 -12.25
N ALA A 175 -2.48 2.97 -10.94
CA ALA A 175 -1.12 2.98 -10.43
C ALA A 175 -0.35 1.70 -10.83
N GLY A 176 -0.96 0.53 -10.66
CA GLY A 176 -0.37 -0.75 -11.06
C GLY A 176 -0.07 -0.82 -12.55
N ALA A 177 -1.04 -0.44 -13.39
CA ALA A 177 -0.89 -0.36 -14.83
C ALA A 177 0.21 0.64 -15.22
N LEU A 178 0.27 1.81 -14.59
CA LEU A 178 1.30 2.81 -14.87
C LEU A 178 2.70 2.27 -14.54
N VAL A 179 2.89 1.65 -13.38
CA VAL A 179 4.18 1.09 -12.96
C VAL A 179 4.63 -0.03 -13.92
N LEU A 180 3.71 -0.93 -14.30
CA LEU A 180 4.00 -2.00 -15.25
C LEU A 180 4.28 -1.47 -16.67
N LEU A 181 3.55 -0.44 -17.12
CA LEU A 181 3.78 0.21 -18.42
C LEU A 181 5.09 0.99 -18.44
N THR A 182 5.47 1.62 -17.32
CA THR A 182 6.75 2.32 -17.18
C THR A 182 7.92 1.35 -17.33
N GLY A 183 7.80 0.13 -16.77
CA GLY A 183 8.78 -0.94 -16.95
C GLY A 183 8.86 -1.52 -18.37
N ARG A 184 7.83 -1.34 -19.21
CA ARG A 184 7.81 -1.84 -20.60
C ARG A 184 8.05 -0.77 -21.69
N ARG A 185 7.59 0.47 -21.49
CA ARG A 185 7.66 1.61 -22.44
C ARG A 185 7.51 2.95 -21.71
N MET A 186 8.64 3.60 -21.41
CA MET A 186 8.70 4.92 -20.74
C MET A 186 7.83 6.00 -21.41
N ASP A 187 7.68 5.97 -22.75
CA ASP A 187 6.87 6.94 -23.51
C ASP A 187 5.35 6.83 -23.29
N VAL A 188 4.85 5.65 -22.89
CA VAL A 188 3.41 5.44 -22.64
C VAL A 188 3.05 5.94 -21.24
N ALA A 189 3.91 5.69 -20.26
CA ALA A 189 3.75 6.19 -18.90
C ALA A 189 3.75 7.72 -18.84
N GLY A 190 4.67 8.38 -19.56
CA GLY A 190 4.73 9.84 -19.65
C GLY A 190 3.44 10.48 -20.19
N ARG A 191 2.81 9.86 -21.20
CA ARG A 191 1.53 10.34 -21.77
C ARG A 191 0.36 10.16 -20.82
N LEU A 192 0.36 9.11 -20.00
CA LEU A 192 -0.72 8.81 -19.07
C LEU A 192 -0.63 9.69 -17.82
N VAL A 193 0.59 9.93 -17.32
CA VAL A 193 0.87 10.90 -16.25
C VAL A 193 0.51 12.31 -16.72
N ALA A 194 0.90 12.72 -17.92
CA ALA A 194 0.56 14.05 -18.45
C ALA A 194 -0.96 14.26 -18.59
N ARG A 195 -1.72 13.20 -18.96
CA ARG A 195 -3.19 13.24 -18.98
C ARG A 195 -3.77 13.38 -17.57
N LEU A 196 -3.31 12.57 -16.63
CA LEU A 196 -3.77 12.63 -15.23
C LEU A 196 -3.42 13.97 -14.57
N GLU A 197 -2.23 14.51 -14.84
CA GLU A 197 -1.81 15.82 -14.38
C GLU A 197 -2.66 16.95 -15.00
N GLY A 198 -3.00 16.83 -16.29
CA GLY A 198 -3.93 17.74 -16.95
C GLY A 198 -5.32 17.75 -16.29
N THR A 199 -5.84 16.59 -15.90
CA THR A 199 -7.12 16.47 -15.19
C THR A 199 -7.02 16.98 -13.74
N LEU A 200 -5.92 16.68 -13.04
CA LEU A 200 -5.70 17.13 -11.65
C LEU A 200 -5.45 18.64 -11.55
N ARG A 201 -4.95 19.30 -12.60
CA ARG A 201 -4.86 20.77 -12.67
C ARG A 201 -6.22 21.47 -12.69
N GLN A 202 -7.30 20.76 -13.01
CA GLN A 202 -8.66 21.31 -12.96
C GLN A 202 -9.28 21.24 -11.56
N VAL A 203 -8.67 20.48 -10.63
CA VAL A 203 -9.09 20.45 -9.23
C VAL A 203 -8.44 21.64 -8.52
N PRO A 204 -9.20 22.63 -8.03
CA PRO A 204 -8.63 23.80 -7.37
C PRO A 204 -7.82 23.37 -6.14
N ARG A 205 -6.52 23.66 -6.17
CA ARG A 205 -5.61 23.42 -5.05
C ARG A 205 -6.01 24.33 -3.89
N ILE A 206 -6.60 23.76 -2.85
CA ILE A 206 -6.80 24.45 -1.58
C ILE A 206 -5.41 24.59 -0.93
N GLY A 207 -4.76 25.74 -1.13
CA GLY A 207 -3.45 26.03 -0.53
C GLY A 207 -2.69 27.23 -1.09
N ASP A 208 -2.89 27.58 -2.37
CA ASP A 208 -2.05 28.61 -3.02
C ASP A 208 -2.36 30.06 -2.57
N ARG A 209 -3.40 30.27 -1.75
CA ARG A 209 -3.77 31.59 -1.20
C ARG A 209 -3.24 31.89 0.22
N LEU A 210 -2.46 31.00 0.82
CA LEU A 210 -1.88 31.22 2.17
C LEU A 210 -0.36 31.41 2.16
N ALA A 211 0.24 31.61 0.98
CA ALA A 211 1.68 31.88 0.80
C ALA A 211 1.95 33.16 0.01
N GLY A 212 1.00 34.12 0.03
CA GLY A 212 1.21 35.50 -0.41
C GLY A 212 1.37 36.42 0.78
#